data_AF-A0A0D7ATL3-F1
#
_entry.id   AF-A0A0D7ATL3-F1
#
_cell.length_a   1.000
_cell.length_b   1.000
_cell.length_c   1.000
_cell.angle_alpha   90.00
_cell.angle_beta   90.00
_cell.angle_gamma   90.00
#
_symmetry.space_group_name_H-M   'P 1'
#
loop_
_entity.id
_entity.type
_entity.pdbx_description
1 polymer ?
#
loop_
_entity_poly.entity_id
_entity_poly.type
_entity_poly.pdbx_seq_one_letter_code
_entity_poly.pdbx_strand_id
1 'polypeptide(L)'
;MSDPSEPSEDYHSDCGSDSDNTFHSPAASVDSVDVLLADVRYDEAYRRARLTRDIATQTEAIATAPQPAVPPGDNTVYQVGAAGSVSDWSTAAAAQHQGQHAVASTTRHKPRNNRDRTTAHTVVVVGRPPGVYPSAEAREHYSRVSGAIYQGYPDRRSAVLAWDAAQAQGLVGTVDGQQPLSPRFRPMNLASTRASPPSAMAAPGDERRFYCVYRGIEPGLYDSALESGLARGGVRQEVHESFGQYTIARDKLIRAIIKQEVQNVGL
;
A
#
# COMPACT_ATOMS: atom_id res chain seq x y z
N MET A 1 -9.43 73.08 -11.18
CA MET A 1 -8.45 73.15 -12.29
C MET A 1 -7.39 72.11 -11.99
N SER A 2 -7.20 71.01 -12.68
CA SER A 2 -8.02 70.16 -13.55
C SER A 2 -7.33 68.80 -13.45
N ASP A 3 -8.10 67.75 -13.19
CA ASP A 3 -7.66 66.35 -13.26
C ASP A 3 -7.25 65.99 -14.70
N PRO A 4 -6.14 65.26 -14.90
CA PRO A 4 -5.95 64.46 -16.10
C PRO A 4 -6.50 63.04 -15.85
N SER A 5 -7.59 62.78 -16.56
CA SER A 5 -8.27 61.49 -16.69
C SER A 5 -7.34 60.42 -17.27
N GLU A 6 -7.23 59.28 -16.60
CA GLU A 6 -6.62 58.07 -17.14
C GLU A 6 -7.68 57.26 -17.93
N PRO A 7 -7.30 56.66 -19.08
CA PRO A 7 -8.21 55.89 -19.93
C PRO A 7 -8.48 54.50 -19.35
N SER A 8 -9.76 54.15 -19.31
CA SER A 8 -10.30 52.82 -19.04
C SER A 8 -10.01 51.87 -20.21
N GLU A 9 -9.17 50.87 -19.99
CA GLU A 9 -9.00 49.74 -20.93
C GLU A 9 -9.91 48.57 -20.52
N ASP A 10 -11.08 48.53 -21.14
CA ASP A 10 -11.99 47.39 -21.15
C ASP A 10 -11.40 46.26 -22.02
N TYR A 11 -10.76 45.28 -21.39
CA TYR A 11 -10.41 44.02 -22.04
C TYR A 11 -11.58 43.03 -21.92
N HIS A 12 -12.49 43.11 -22.88
CA HIS A 12 -13.38 42.00 -23.22
C HIS A 12 -12.61 40.97 -24.06
N SER A 13 -12.20 39.86 -23.43
CA SER A 13 -11.74 38.67 -24.16
C SER A 13 -12.82 37.61 -24.06
N ASP A 14 -13.77 37.72 -24.98
CA ASP A 14 -14.81 36.73 -25.27
C ASP A 14 -14.19 35.70 -26.23
N CYS A 15 -13.83 34.53 -25.71
CA CYS A 15 -13.40 33.37 -26.49
C CYS A 15 -14.27 32.18 -26.10
N GLY A 16 -15.52 32.20 -26.56
CA GLY A 16 -16.28 30.99 -26.77
C GLY A 16 -15.54 30.10 -27.78
N SER A 17 -15.13 28.93 -27.33
CA SER A 17 -14.73 27.83 -28.22
C SER A 17 -15.32 26.55 -27.65
N ASP A 18 -16.60 26.35 -27.94
CA ASP A 18 -17.22 25.03 -28.00
C ASP A 18 -16.46 24.19 -29.05
N SER A 19 -15.46 23.46 -28.59
CA SER A 19 -15.00 22.26 -29.29
C SER A 19 -15.34 21.07 -28.43
N ASP A 20 -16.54 20.56 -28.71
CA ASP A 20 -17.05 19.25 -28.38
C ASP A 20 -16.09 18.17 -28.90
N ASN A 21 -14.97 18.00 -28.20
CA ASN A 21 -14.06 16.87 -28.37
C ASN A 21 -14.50 15.78 -27.41
N THR A 22 -15.70 15.26 -27.68
CA THR A 22 -16.11 13.95 -27.18
C THR A 22 -15.19 12.91 -27.83
N PHE A 23 -13.99 12.74 -27.26
CA PHE A 23 -13.10 11.63 -27.52
C PHE A 23 -13.76 10.40 -26.90
N HIS A 24 -14.66 9.78 -27.64
CA HIS A 24 -15.03 8.40 -27.40
C HIS A 24 -13.79 7.54 -27.63
N SER A 25 -13.08 7.19 -26.55
CA SER A 25 -12.08 6.13 -26.57
C SER A 25 -12.74 4.87 -27.15
N PRO A 26 -12.32 4.38 -28.32
CA PRO A 26 -12.76 3.10 -28.85
C PRO A 26 -11.85 2.03 -28.25
N ALA A 27 -11.90 1.89 -26.94
CA ALA A 27 -11.26 0.79 -26.23
C ALA A 27 -12.32 0.20 -25.33
N ALA A 28 -12.95 -0.83 -25.88
CA ALA A 28 -13.86 -1.72 -25.22
C ALA A 28 -13.44 -1.95 -23.76
N SER A 29 -14.39 -1.64 -22.88
CA SER A 29 -14.69 -2.40 -21.68
C SER A 29 -14.56 -3.91 -21.98
N VAL A 30 -13.35 -4.41 -21.80
CA VAL A 30 -13.10 -5.80 -21.45
C VAL A 30 -12.80 -5.72 -19.97
N ASP A 31 -13.69 -6.28 -19.15
CA ASP A 31 -13.47 -6.41 -17.71
C ASP A 31 -12.03 -6.89 -17.48
N SER A 32 -11.22 -6.10 -16.79
CA SER A 32 -9.82 -6.46 -16.50
C SER A 32 -9.71 -7.71 -15.61
N VAL A 33 -10.83 -8.19 -15.08
CA VAL A 33 -10.98 -9.51 -14.46
C VAL A 33 -10.84 -10.63 -15.50
N ASP A 34 -11.38 -10.45 -16.70
CA ASP A 34 -11.29 -11.44 -17.78
C ASP A 34 -9.89 -11.48 -18.41
N VAL A 35 -9.11 -10.39 -18.37
CA VAL A 35 -7.70 -10.42 -18.85
C VAL A 35 -6.78 -11.19 -17.87
N LEU A 36 -7.10 -11.18 -16.57
CA LEU A 36 -6.40 -12.02 -15.59
C LEU A 36 -6.83 -13.50 -15.66
N LEU A 37 -8.05 -13.78 -16.15
CA LEU A 37 -8.59 -15.13 -16.35
C LEU A 37 -8.29 -15.72 -17.75
N ALA A 38 -8.03 -14.88 -18.76
CA ALA A 38 -7.78 -15.30 -20.14
C ALA A 38 -6.31 -15.64 -20.45
N ASP A 39 -5.38 -15.43 -19.51
CA ASP A 39 -4.06 -16.05 -19.62
C ASP A 39 -4.24 -17.56 -19.44
N VAL A 40 -4.05 -18.32 -20.53
CA VAL A 40 -4.18 -19.79 -20.60
C VAL A 40 -3.41 -20.49 -19.46
N ARG A 41 -2.38 -19.85 -18.90
CA ARG A 41 -1.59 -20.33 -17.76
C ARG A 41 -2.32 -20.22 -16.42
N TYR A 42 -3.18 -19.20 -16.25
CA TYR A 42 -3.99 -19.01 -15.05
C TYR A 42 -5.10 -20.06 -14.98
N ASP A 43 -5.73 -20.36 -16.12
CA ASP A 43 -6.76 -21.39 -16.23
C ASP A 43 -6.20 -22.81 -16.02
N GLU A 44 -4.95 -23.07 -16.44
CA GLU A 44 -4.27 -24.33 -16.15
C GLU A 44 -3.89 -24.48 -14.66
N ALA A 45 -3.44 -23.40 -14.01
CA ALA A 45 -3.19 -23.38 -12.57
C ALA A 45 -4.49 -23.56 -11.76
N TYR A 46 -5.59 -22.93 -12.20
CA TYR A 46 -6.92 -23.07 -11.61
C TYR A 46 -7.46 -24.51 -11.77
N ARG A 47 -7.31 -25.12 -12.96
CA ARG A 47 -7.70 -26.52 -13.20
C ARG A 47 -6.88 -27.52 -12.37
N ARG A 48 -5.55 -27.31 -12.23
CA ARG A 48 -4.71 -28.18 -11.38
C ARG A 48 -5.03 -28.05 -9.89
N ALA A 49 -5.39 -26.85 -9.42
CA ALA A 49 -5.80 -26.64 -8.04
C ALA A 49 -7.17 -27.26 -7.69
N ARG A 50 -8.06 -27.44 -8.70
CA ARG A 50 -9.37 -28.07 -8.50
C ARG A 50 -9.33 -29.59 -8.40
N LEU A 51 -8.35 -30.26 -9.01
CA LEU A 51 -8.36 -31.72 -9.14
C LEU A 51 -7.92 -32.50 -7.89
N THR A 52 -7.50 -31.83 -6.82
CA THR A 52 -6.99 -32.49 -5.59
C THR A 52 -7.92 -32.42 -4.38
N ARG A 53 -9.15 -31.90 -4.53
CA ARG A 53 -10.18 -32.06 -3.50
C ARG A 53 -11.08 -33.25 -3.83
N ASP A 54 -10.54 -34.43 -3.63
CA ASP A 54 -11.36 -35.61 -3.41
C ASP A 54 -12.08 -35.44 -2.07
N ILE A 55 -13.41 -35.39 -2.14
CA ILE A 55 -14.32 -35.20 -1.02
C ILE A 55 -14.41 -36.53 -0.28
N ALA A 56 -13.38 -36.86 0.50
CA ALA A 56 -13.48 -37.86 1.54
C ALA A 56 -13.80 -37.13 2.87
N THR A 57 -15.03 -37.33 3.33
CA THR A 57 -15.57 -36.99 4.65
C THR A 57 -14.51 -36.98 5.76
N GLN A 58 -14.09 -35.79 6.19
CA GLN A 58 -13.37 -35.57 7.44
C GLN A 58 -14.38 -35.19 8.52
N THR A 59 -14.70 -36.17 9.38
CA THR A 59 -15.30 -35.92 10.68
C THR A 59 -14.19 -35.34 11.58
N GLU A 60 -14.08 -34.01 11.65
CA GLU A 60 -13.11 -33.35 12.53
C GLU A 60 -13.54 -33.51 13.99
N ALA A 61 -12.77 -34.32 14.74
CA ALA A 61 -12.72 -34.23 16.18
C ALA A 61 -12.22 -32.83 16.56
N ILE A 62 -12.93 -32.16 17.47
CA ILE A 62 -12.56 -30.84 18.01
C ILE A 62 -11.22 -31.00 18.75
N ALA A 63 -10.12 -30.78 18.03
CA ALA A 63 -8.79 -30.73 18.61
C ALA A 63 -8.65 -29.44 19.42
N THR A 64 -8.35 -29.58 20.71
CA THR A 64 -8.00 -28.50 21.62
C THR A 64 -6.97 -27.59 20.94
N ALA A 65 -7.36 -26.33 20.70
CA ALA A 65 -6.50 -25.37 20.02
C ALA A 65 -5.16 -25.22 20.78
N PRO A 66 -4.01 -25.37 20.10
CA PRO A 66 -2.72 -25.20 20.74
C PRO A 66 -2.59 -23.77 21.27
N GLN A 67 -2.23 -23.62 22.55
CA GLN A 67 -1.95 -22.32 23.14
C GLN A 67 -0.86 -21.61 22.33
N PRO A 68 -1.03 -20.33 21.97
CA PRO A 68 -0.02 -19.57 21.25
C PRO A 68 1.24 -19.47 22.10
N ALA A 69 2.37 -19.95 21.56
CA ALA A 69 3.67 -19.83 22.21
C ALA A 69 4.02 -18.35 22.39
N VAL A 70 4.34 -17.95 23.63
CA VAL A 70 4.76 -16.59 23.96
C VAL A 70 6.12 -16.33 23.30
N PRO A 71 6.28 -15.28 22.48
CA PRO A 71 7.57 -14.95 21.90
C PRO A 71 8.56 -14.57 23.02
N PRO A 72 9.79 -15.14 23.02
CA PRO A 72 10.79 -14.80 24.03
C PRO A 72 11.19 -13.32 23.91
N GLY A 73 11.16 -12.58 25.02
CA GLY A 73 11.63 -11.19 25.12
C GLY A 73 10.55 -10.10 25.12
N ASP A 74 9.27 -10.44 25.33
CA ASP A 74 8.21 -9.44 25.45
C ASP A 74 8.18 -8.83 26.86
N ASN A 75 8.72 -7.61 27.03
CA ASN A 75 8.67 -6.86 28.29
C ASN A 75 7.31 -6.15 28.50
N THR A 76 6.23 -6.71 27.96
CA THR A 76 4.91 -6.09 28.08
C THR A 76 4.34 -6.34 29.48
N VAL A 77 4.00 -5.27 30.19
CA VAL A 77 3.29 -5.32 31.48
C VAL A 77 1.81 -5.05 31.22
N TYR A 78 0.95 -5.80 31.89
CA TYR A 78 -0.51 -5.71 31.82
C TYR A 78 -1.07 -5.29 33.17
N GLN A 79 -1.90 -4.26 33.20
CA GLN A 79 -2.71 -3.85 34.35
C GLN A 79 -4.01 -4.66 34.33
N VAL A 80 -4.29 -5.40 35.40
CA VAL A 80 -5.43 -6.31 35.52
C VAL A 80 -6.29 -5.89 36.71
N GLY A 81 -7.33 -5.09 36.45
CA GLY A 81 -8.30 -4.63 37.46
C GLY A 81 -7.65 -4.18 38.80
N ALA A 82 -8.15 -4.73 39.91
CA ALA A 82 -7.60 -4.50 41.25
C ALA A 82 -6.43 -5.45 41.59
N ALA A 83 -6.15 -6.46 40.76
CA ALA A 83 -5.11 -7.45 40.99
C ALA A 83 -3.68 -6.91 40.74
N GLY A 84 -3.57 -5.72 40.13
CA GLY A 84 -2.31 -5.03 39.90
C GLY A 84 -1.70 -5.34 38.54
N SER A 85 -0.37 -5.27 38.45
CA SER A 85 0.37 -5.44 37.20
C SER A 85 0.98 -6.84 37.08
N VAL A 86 0.82 -7.47 35.91
CA VAL A 86 1.42 -8.77 35.57
C VAL A 86 2.27 -8.64 34.30
N SER A 87 3.40 -9.35 34.24
CA SER A 87 4.33 -9.32 33.08
C SER A 87 4.10 -10.47 32.10
N ASP A 88 3.13 -11.34 32.36
CA ASP A 88 2.83 -12.50 31.54
C ASP A 88 1.42 -12.39 30.96
N TRP A 89 1.34 -12.53 29.63
CA TRP A 89 0.07 -12.50 28.90
C TRP A 89 -0.86 -13.65 29.30
N SER A 90 -0.31 -14.83 29.60
CA SER A 90 -1.17 -15.98 29.94
C SER A 90 -1.97 -15.71 31.23
N THR A 91 -1.33 -15.04 32.18
CA THR A 91 -1.96 -14.58 33.42
C THR A 91 -2.98 -13.46 33.18
N ALA A 92 -2.64 -12.46 32.35
CA ALA A 92 -3.55 -11.36 32.01
C ALA A 92 -4.80 -11.85 31.26
N ALA A 93 -4.62 -12.79 30.31
CA ALA A 93 -5.70 -13.39 29.53
C ALA A 93 -6.62 -14.25 30.40
N ALA A 94 -6.07 -15.04 31.32
CA ALA A 94 -6.87 -15.81 32.27
C ALA A 94 -7.75 -14.90 33.15
N ALA A 95 -7.21 -13.80 33.63
CA ALA A 95 -7.98 -12.81 34.40
C ALA A 95 -9.04 -12.12 33.54
N GLN A 96 -8.75 -11.85 32.26
CA GLN A 96 -9.73 -11.33 31.32
C GLN A 96 -10.90 -12.31 31.10
N HIS A 97 -10.62 -13.61 30.98
CA HIS A 97 -11.66 -14.65 30.90
C HIS A 97 -12.51 -14.75 32.17
N GLN A 98 -11.98 -14.34 33.32
CA GLN A 98 -12.72 -14.24 34.58
C GLN A 98 -13.50 -12.92 34.71
N GLY A 99 -13.59 -12.12 33.65
CA GLY A 99 -14.33 -10.86 33.62
C GLY A 99 -13.55 -9.66 34.15
N GLN A 100 -12.25 -9.80 34.45
CA GLN A 100 -11.42 -8.65 34.85
C GLN A 100 -10.98 -7.84 33.63
N HIS A 101 -10.79 -6.53 33.83
CA HIS A 101 -10.30 -5.64 32.79
C HIS A 101 -8.77 -5.70 32.71
N ALA A 102 -8.22 -6.24 31.63
CA ALA A 102 -6.78 -6.34 31.38
C ALA A 102 -6.35 -5.36 30.27
N VAL A 103 -5.39 -4.47 30.56
CA VAL A 103 -4.85 -3.49 29.60
C VAL A 103 -3.34 -3.55 29.61
N ALA A 104 -2.70 -3.62 28.45
CA ALA A 104 -1.26 -3.47 28.34
C ALA A 104 -0.85 -2.06 28.82
N SER A 105 -0.12 -1.96 29.92
CA SER A 105 0.30 -0.69 30.54
C SER A 105 1.61 -0.16 29.95
N THR A 106 2.49 -1.06 29.50
CA THR A 106 3.65 -0.66 28.72
C THR A 106 3.24 -0.43 27.27
N THR A 107 3.16 0.83 26.86
CA THR A 107 3.27 1.16 25.45
C THR A 107 4.60 0.62 24.95
N ARG A 108 4.57 -0.38 24.07
CA ARG A 108 5.76 -0.82 23.33
C ARG A 108 6.35 0.41 22.66
N HIS A 109 7.40 0.98 23.25
CA HIS A 109 8.25 1.91 22.54
C HIS A 109 8.91 1.08 21.46
N LYS A 110 8.31 1.07 20.26
CA LYS A 110 8.99 0.56 19.07
C LYS A 110 10.35 1.22 19.10
N PRO A 111 11.46 0.44 19.17
CA PRO A 111 12.78 1.02 19.19
C PRO A 111 12.79 2.03 18.06
N ARG A 112 13.02 3.30 18.40
CA ARG A 112 13.20 4.33 17.40
C ARG A 112 14.44 3.88 16.67
N ASN A 113 14.22 3.20 15.54
CA ASN A 113 15.29 2.72 14.70
C ASN A 113 16.07 4.00 14.39
N ASN A 114 17.25 4.13 15.00
CA ASN A 114 18.04 5.36 14.98
C ASN A 114 18.71 5.43 13.61
N ARG A 115 17.89 5.38 12.56
CA ARG A 115 18.28 5.67 11.20
C ARG A 115 18.78 7.09 11.26
N ASP A 116 20.03 7.23 10.89
CA ASP A 116 20.68 8.52 10.78
C ASP A 116 19.85 9.40 9.83
N ARG A 117 19.06 10.30 10.44
CA ARG A 117 18.18 11.19 9.71
C ARG A 117 18.95 12.21 8.88
N THR A 118 20.25 12.36 9.12
CA THR A 118 21.10 13.30 8.41
C THR A 118 21.50 12.77 7.02
N THR A 119 21.52 11.45 6.85
CA THR A 119 21.86 10.79 5.57
C THR A 119 20.63 10.26 4.83
N ALA A 120 19.52 10.03 5.54
CA ALA A 120 18.28 9.57 4.97
C ALA A 120 17.65 10.57 3.98
N HIS A 121 17.10 10.04 2.90
CA HIS A 121 16.40 10.80 1.87
C HIS A 121 14.99 10.24 1.70
N THR A 122 14.04 11.09 1.31
CA THR A 122 12.66 10.70 1.06
C THR A 122 12.34 10.95 -0.41
N VAL A 123 11.79 9.94 -1.07
CA VAL A 123 11.22 10.06 -2.41
C VAL A 123 9.75 10.40 -2.26
N VAL A 124 9.30 11.47 -2.91
CA VAL A 124 7.91 11.92 -2.92
C VAL A 124 7.41 11.81 -4.36
N VAL A 125 6.58 10.79 -4.65
CA VAL A 125 6.02 10.58 -6.01
C VAL A 125 4.71 11.33 -6.22
N VAL A 126 3.95 11.59 -5.16
CA VAL A 126 2.79 12.48 -5.16
C VAL A 126 2.97 13.49 -4.03
N GLY A 127 3.20 14.75 -4.38
CA GLY A 127 3.52 15.87 -3.47
C GLY A 127 3.76 17.18 -4.24
N ARG A 128 4.15 18.27 -3.55
CA ARG A 128 4.29 19.61 -4.14
C ARG A 128 5.68 20.25 -3.89
N PRO A 129 6.57 20.31 -4.90
CA PRO A 129 6.59 19.41 -6.06
C PRO A 129 7.00 17.98 -5.65
N PRO A 130 6.74 16.97 -6.50
CA PRO A 130 7.34 15.64 -6.37
C PRO A 130 8.86 15.70 -6.56
N GLY A 131 9.61 14.80 -5.90
CA GLY A 131 11.06 14.79 -6.00
C GLY A 131 11.76 13.94 -4.95
N VAL A 132 13.09 14.10 -4.86
CA VAL A 132 13.94 13.46 -3.86
C VAL A 132 14.51 14.53 -2.93
N TYR A 133 14.24 14.38 -1.64
CA TYR A 133 14.58 15.39 -0.62
C TYR A 133 15.36 14.78 0.54
N PRO A 134 16.22 15.53 1.23
CA PRO A 134 16.67 15.15 2.57
C PRO A 134 15.47 14.90 3.47
N SER A 135 15.51 13.85 4.30
CA SER A 135 14.35 13.47 5.12
C SER A 135 13.90 14.57 6.10
N ALA A 136 14.80 15.50 6.48
CA ALA A 136 14.48 16.65 7.32
C ALA A 136 13.58 17.68 6.61
N GLU A 137 13.69 17.82 5.29
CA GLU A 137 13.01 18.83 4.48
C GLU A 137 11.79 18.26 3.75
N ALA A 138 11.77 16.93 3.52
CA ALA A 138 10.75 16.24 2.75
C ALA A 138 9.29 16.51 3.20
N ARG A 139 9.08 16.79 4.49
CA ARG A 139 7.74 17.01 5.06
C ARG A 139 6.98 18.16 4.40
N GLU A 140 7.69 19.20 3.97
CA GLU A 140 7.08 20.36 3.31
C GLU A 140 6.41 19.97 1.99
N HIS A 141 6.94 18.95 1.32
CA HIS A 141 6.48 18.50 0.02
C HIS A 141 5.26 17.57 0.06
N TYR A 142 4.97 16.90 1.19
CA TYR A 142 3.84 15.96 1.26
C TYR A 142 2.78 16.31 2.32
N SER A 143 3.09 17.14 3.32
CA SER A 143 2.20 17.31 4.49
C SER A 143 0.86 18.01 4.19
N ARG A 144 0.77 18.77 3.10
CA ARG A 144 -0.44 19.52 2.71
C ARG A 144 -1.11 18.97 1.44
N VAL A 145 -0.67 17.80 0.97
CA VAL A 145 -1.19 17.16 -0.23
C VAL A 145 -2.04 15.96 0.20
N SER A 146 -3.34 16.02 -0.11
CA SER A 146 -4.23 14.89 0.16
C SER A 146 -3.84 13.70 -0.70
N GLY A 147 -3.70 12.52 -0.09
CA GLY A 147 -3.25 11.33 -0.80
C GLY A 147 -1.78 11.40 -1.24
N ALA A 148 -0.93 12.19 -0.57
CA ALA A 148 0.49 12.20 -0.84
C ALA A 148 1.13 10.82 -0.67
N ILE A 149 2.07 10.49 -1.55
CA ILE A 149 2.75 9.19 -1.58
C ILE A 149 4.24 9.43 -1.56
N TYR A 150 4.88 8.91 -0.52
CA TYR A 150 6.29 9.08 -0.26
C TYR A 150 6.88 7.88 0.45
N GLN A 151 8.19 7.69 0.32
CA GLN A 151 8.93 6.61 0.94
C GLN A 151 10.33 7.07 1.33
N GLY A 152 10.75 6.71 2.56
CA GLY A 152 12.09 6.99 3.06
C GLY A 152 13.11 5.94 2.64
N TYR A 153 14.31 6.41 2.32
CA TYR A 153 15.49 5.64 1.92
C TYR A 153 16.68 6.03 2.82
N PRO A 154 17.60 5.11 3.10
CA PRO A 154 18.73 5.32 4.00
C PRO A 154 19.77 6.29 3.43
N ASP A 155 19.87 6.41 2.11
CA ASP A 155 20.85 7.24 1.43
C ASP A 155 20.29 7.85 0.14
N ARG A 156 20.94 8.92 -0.33
CA ARG A 156 20.55 9.66 -1.53
C ARG A 156 20.59 8.81 -2.80
N ARG A 157 21.58 7.91 -2.94
CA ARG A 157 21.76 7.11 -4.15
C ARG A 157 20.59 6.13 -4.32
N SER A 158 20.21 5.43 -3.26
CA SER A 158 19.05 4.55 -3.24
C SER A 158 17.75 5.30 -3.54
N ALA A 159 17.59 6.52 -2.99
CA ALA A 159 16.43 7.37 -3.26
C ALA A 159 16.34 7.81 -4.73
N VAL A 160 17.46 8.22 -5.33
CA VAL A 160 17.51 8.61 -6.75
C VAL A 160 17.19 7.43 -7.67
N LEU A 161 17.71 6.23 -7.39
CA LEU A 161 17.39 5.03 -8.17
C LEU A 161 15.88 4.69 -8.13
N ALA A 162 15.27 4.81 -6.95
CA ALA A 162 13.84 4.60 -6.80
C ALA A 162 13.03 5.67 -7.54
N TRP A 163 13.45 6.93 -7.48
CA TRP A 163 12.83 8.05 -8.19
C TRP A 163 12.89 7.88 -9.71
N ASP A 164 14.06 7.53 -10.26
CA ASP A 164 14.23 7.31 -11.70
C ASP A 164 13.38 6.13 -12.17
N ALA A 165 13.29 5.06 -11.37
CA ALA A 165 12.41 3.93 -11.66
C ALA A 165 10.92 4.32 -11.63
N ALA A 166 10.50 5.17 -10.68
CA ALA A 166 9.14 5.68 -10.61
C ALA A 166 8.81 6.58 -11.81
N GLN A 167 9.73 7.46 -12.22
CA GLN A 167 9.58 8.30 -13.42
C GLN A 167 9.46 7.44 -14.68
N ALA A 168 10.33 6.44 -14.85
CA ALA A 168 10.31 5.54 -16.01
C ALA A 168 9.00 4.73 -16.13
N GLN A 169 8.29 4.54 -15.02
CA GLN A 169 6.99 3.87 -14.96
C GLN A 169 5.80 4.84 -15.02
N GLY A 170 6.03 6.15 -15.15
CA GLY A 170 4.97 7.15 -15.16
C GLY A 170 4.21 7.23 -13.83
N LEU A 171 4.86 6.88 -12.72
CA LEU A 171 4.26 6.89 -11.37
C LEU A 171 4.38 8.25 -10.67
N VAL A 172 5.12 9.19 -11.26
CA VAL A 172 5.33 10.51 -10.68
C VAL A 172 4.15 11.42 -11.03
N GLY A 173 3.57 12.02 -10.00
CA GLY A 173 2.48 12.98 -10.09
C GLY A 173 2.90 14.33 -10.69
N THR A 174 1.95 15.26 -10.76
CA THR A 174 2.21 16.61 -11.27
C THR A 174 2.92 17.48 -10.23
N VAL A 175 3.50 18.60 -10.67
CA VAL A 175 4.15 19.59 -9.80
C VAL A 175 3.21 20.18 -8.74
N ASP A 176 1.89 20.10 -8.96
CA ASP A 176 0.85 20.57 -8.03
C ASP A 176 0.39 19.50 -7.03
N GLY A 177 0.98 18.30 -7.08
CA GLY A 177 0.65 17.19 -6.20
C GLY A 177 -0.56 16.37 -6.62
N GLN A 178 -0.95 16.45 -7.90
CA GLN A 178 -1.95 15.53 -8.44
C GLN A 178 -1.32 14.18 -8.75
N GLN A 179 -2.11 13.11 -8.66
CA GLN A 179 -1.69 11.77 -9.05
C GLN A 179 -1.36 11.70 -10.55
N PRO A 180 -0.49 10.78 -10.99
CA PRO A 180 -0.26 10.54 -12.41
C PRO A 180 -1.56 10.12 -13.12
N LEU A 181 -1.79 10.61 -14.34
CA LEU A 181 -2.99 10.30 -15.13
C LEU A 181 -3.01 8.86 -15.66
N SER A 182 -1.85 8.25 -15.87
CA SER A 182 -1.72 6.92 -16.47
C SER A 182 -0.54 6.14 -15.88
N PRO A 183 -0.59 5.81 -14.58
CA PRO A 183 0.46 5.03 -13.93
C PRO A 183 0.58 3.64 -14.57
N ARG A 184 1.81 3.20 -14.84
CA ARG A 184 2.09 1.85 -15.37
C ARG A 184 2.50 0.92 -14.24
N PHE A 185 1.52 0.35 -13.57
CA PHE A 185 1.72 -0.64 -12.52
C PHE A 185 2.35 -1.93 -13.06
N ARG A 186 3.13 -2.59 -12.21
CA ARG A 186 3.84 -3.85 -12.45
C ARG A 186 3.62 -4.80 -11.27
N PRO A 187 2.38 -5.26 -11.07
CA PRO A 187 2.12 -6.25 -10.03
C PRO A 187 2.98 -7.51 -10.25
N MET A 188 3.38 -8.13 -9.14
CA MET A 188 4.18 -9.35 -9.13
C MET A 188 3.39 -10.52 -9.71
N ASN A 189 4.09 -11.39 -10.45
CA ASN A 189 3.50 -12.60 -11.01
C ASN A 189 3.13 -13.61 -9.91
N LEU A 190 1.85 -13.77 -9.64
CA LEU A 190 1.32 -14.69 -8.63
C LEU A 190 1.55 -16.17 -8.95
N ALA A 191 1.81 -16.53 -10.21
CA ALA A 191 2.18 -17.89 -10.58
C ALA A 191 3.61 -18.25 -10.13
N SER A 192 4.45 -17.26 -9.81
CA SER A 192 5.80 -17.51 -9.34
C SER A 192 5.80 -18.07 -7.92
N THR A 193 6.52 -19.17 -7.73
CA THR A 193 6.75 -19.75 -6.39
C THR A 193 7.82 -19.00 -5.59
N ARG A 194 8.60 -18.14 -6.25
CA ARG A 194 9.71 -17.38 -5.67
C ARG A 194 9.52 -15.88 -5.87
N ALA A 195 9.98 -15.10 -4.91
CA ALA A 195 10.01 -13.65 -5.07
C ALA A 195 11.00 -13.27 -6.17
N SER A 196 10.60 -12.39 -7.09
CA SER A 196 11.52 -11.73 -8.02
C SER A 196 12.59 -10.95 -7.24
N PRO A 197 13.74 -10.61 -7.83
CA PRO A 197 14.66 -9.64 -7.24
C PRO A 197 13.92 -8.35 -6.81
N PRO A 198 14.34 -7.68 -5.72
CA PRO A 198 13.72 -6.41 -5.31
C PRO A 198 13.73 -5.39 -6.45
N SER A 199 12.59 -4.74 -6.69
CA SER A 199 12.53 -3.62 -7.60
C SER A 199 13.41 -2.46 -7.09
N ALA A 200 13.85 -1.57 -7.98
CA ALA A 200 14.59 -0.38 -7.60
C ALA A 200 13.80 0.56 -6.67
N MET A 201 12.46 0.45 -6.65
CA MET A 201 11.58 1.23 -5.77
C MET A 201 11.32 0.55 -4.42
N ALA A 202 11.74 -0.71 -4.23
CA ALA A 202 11.62 -1.39 -2.96
C ALA A 202 12.43 -0.67 -1.87
N ALA A 203 11.96 -0.74 -0.62
CA ALA A 203 12.73 -0.19 0.50
C ALA A 203 14.05 -0.97 0.61
N PRO A 204 15.22 -0.31 0.61
CA PRO A 204 16.48 -0.99 0.84
C PRO A 204 16.59 -1.42 2.31
N GLY A 205 17.26 -2.55 2.53
CA GLY A 205 17.47 -3.15 3.84
C GLY A 205 17.05 -4.63 3.88
N ASP A 206 17.27 -5.26 5.04
CA ASP A 206 17.03 -6.69 5.23
C ASP A 206 15.54 -7.04 5.31
N GLU A 207 14.70 -6.07 5.71
CA GLU A 207 13.25 -6.23 5.81
C GLU A 207 12.55 -5.86 4.50
N ARG A 208 12.66 -6.74 3.51
CA ARG A 208 11.80 -6.65 2.33
C ARG A 208 10.33 -6.82 2.73
N ARG A 209 9.46 -5.96 2.20
CA ARG A 209 8.01 -6.06 2.39
C ARG A 209 7.29 -6.26 1.07
N PHE A 210 6.18 -6.95 1.15
CA PHE A 210 5.26 -7.22 0.05
C PHE A 210 3.90 -6.64 0.42
N TYR A 211 3.29 -5.91 -0.50
CA TYR A 211 2.07 -5.16 -0.29
C TYR A 211 0.95 -5.77 -1.13
N CYS A 212 -0.05 -6.36 -0.48
CA CYS A 212 -1.26 -6.82 -1.15
C CYS A 212 -2.27 -5.68 -1.18
N VAL A 213 -2.69 -5.27 -2.37
CA VAL A 213 -3.82 -4.36 -2.57
C VAL A 213 -5.00 -5.23 -3.00
N TYR A 214 -6.00 -5.36 -2.13
CA TYR A 214 -7.21 -6.13 -2.44
C TYR A 214 -8.25 -5.23 -3.10
N ARG A 215 -8.33 -3.96 -2.70
CA ARG A 215 -9.24 -2.98 -3.29
C ARG A 215 -8.54 -1.65 -3.55
N GLY A 216 -8.58 -1.19 -4.79
CA GLY A 216 -7.91 0.01 -5.29
C GLY A 216 -8.10 0.18 -6.80
N ILE A 217 -7.37 1.14 -7.40
CA ILE A 217 -7.33 1.37 -8.86
C ILE A 217 -6.74 0.15 -9.57
N GLU A 218 -5.71 -0.47 -9.00
CA GLU A 218 -5.07 -1.66 -9.57
C GLU A 218 -4.75 -2.67 -8.46
N PRO A 219 -5.70 -3.56 -8.11
CA PRO A 219 -5.44 -4.60 -7.12
C PRO A 219 -4.32 -5.55 -7.56
N GLY A 220 -3.50 -6.01 -6.61
CA GLY A 220 -2.34 -6.82 -6.93
C GLY A 220 -1.37 -7.00 -5.78
N LEU A 221 -0.25 -7.67 -6.07
CA LEU A 221 0.87 -7.85 -5.14
C LEU A 221 2.05 -7.01 -5.60
N TYR A 222 2.59 -6.17 -4.72
CA TYR A 222 3.67 -5.24 -5.03
C TYR A 222 4.84 -5.42 -4.08
N ASP A 223 6.05 -5.04 -4.49
CA ASP A 223 7.23 -4.99 -3.60
C ASP A 223 7.70 -3.57 -3.24
N SER A 224 6.98 -2.55 -3.72
CA SER A 224 7.21 -1.14 -3.40
C SER A 224 6.00 -0.51 -2.69
N ALA A 225 6.28 0.28 -1.65
CA ALA A 225 5.25 1.06 -0.97
C ALA A 225 4.77 2.24 -1.82
N LEU A 226 5.64 2.80 -2.68
CA LEU A 226 5.28 3.87 -3.62
C LEU A 226 4.24 3.38 -4.62
N GLU A 227 4.52 2.24 -5.26
CA GLU A 227 3.66 1.66 -6.28
C GLU A 227 2.32 1.18 -5.70
N SER A 228 2.36 0.40 -4.60
CA SER A 228 1.13 0.00 -3.90
C SER A 228 0.35 1.19 -3.35
N GLY A 229 1.04 2.28 -2.97
CA GLY A 229 0.43 3.54 -2.59
C GLY A 229 -0.48 4.10 -3.67
N LEU A 230 0.04 4.16 -4.91
CA LEU A 230 -0.68 4.66 -6.08
C LEU A 230 -1.78 3.69 -6.50
N ALA A 231 -1.50 2.39 -6.47
CA ALA A 231 -2.46 1.35 -6.83
C ALA A 231 -3.71 1.37 -5.92
N ARG A 232 -3.60 1.86 -4.68
CA ARG A 232 -4.75 2.08 -3.79
C ARG A 232 -5.58 3.30 -4.17
N GLY A 233 -5.02 4.29 -4.83
CA GLY A 233 -5.73 5.48 -5.33
C GLY A 233 -6.30 6.43 -4.28
N GLY A 234 -6.18 6.14 -2.98
CA GLY A 234 -6.86 6.91 -1.93
C GLY A 234 -8.39 6.77 -1.99
N VAL A 235 -8.91 5.71 -2.63
CA VAL A 235 -10.35 5.46 -2.69
C VAL A 235 -10.89 5.11 -1.31
N ARG A 236 -12.14 5.53 -1.05
CA ARG A 236 -12.84 5.14 0.17
C ARG A 236 -12.94 3.62 0.24
N GLN A 237 -12.65 3.07 1.42
CA GLN A 237 -12.64 1.63 1.67
C GLN A 237 -11.52 0.86 0.95
N GLU A 238 -10.37 1.49 0.68
CA GLU A 238 -9.17 0.76 0.28
C GLU A 238 -8.86 -0.35 1.30
N VAL A 239 -8.60 -1.56 0.81
CA VAL A 239 -8.22 -2.71 1.63
C VAL A 239 -6.86 -3.17 1.17
N HIS A 240 -5.87 -3.07 2.06
CA HIS A 240 -4.50 -3.48 1.77
C HIS A 240 -3.82 -4.02 3.02
N GLU A 241 -2.82 -4.87 2.81
CA GLU A 241 -1.99 -5.42 3.87
C GLU A 241 -0.54 -5.55 3.43
N SER A 242 0.39 -5.58 4.38
CA SER A 242 1.82 -5.77 4.11
C SER A 242 2.39 -6.96 4.86
N PHE A 243 3.30 -7.71 4.21
CA PHE A 243 3.90 -8.92 4.75
C PHE A 243 5.43 -8.87 4.61
N GLY A 244 6.15 -9.50 5.54
CA GLY A 244 7.60 -9.69 5.43
C GLY A 244 8.01 -10.86 4.52
N GLN A 245 7.06 -11.71 4.12
CA GLN A 245 7.34 -12.91 3.31
C GLN A 245 6.44 -12.96 2.07
N TYR A 246 7.06 -13.20 0.92
CA TYR A 246 6.38 -13.27 -0.38
C TYR A 246 5.33 -14.37 -0.44
N THR A 247 5.66 -15.58 0.03
CA THR A 247 4.76 -16.74 -0.01
C THR A 247 3.47 -16.47 0.76
N ILE A 248 3.57 -15.89 1.96
CA ILE A 248 2.41 -15.51 2.78
C ILE A 248 1.54 -14.47 2.05
N ALA A 249 2.17 -13.42 1.50
CA ALA A 249 1.46 -12.37 0.77
C ALA A 249 0.72 -12.92 -0.44
N ARG A 250 1.42 -13.72 -1.26
CA ARG A 250 0.89 -14.38 -2.45
C ARG A 250 -0.28 -15.30 -2.10
N ASP A 251 -0.12 -16.19 -1.14
CA ASP A 251 -1.17 -17.15 -0.75
C ASP A 251 -2.38 -16.46 -0.15
N LYS A 252 -2.18 -15.31 0.52
CA LYS A 252 -3.31 -14.52 1.02
C LYS A 252 -4.05 -13.81 -0.12
N LEU A 253 -3.34 -13.22 -1.08
CA LEU A 253 -3.96 -12.59 -2.25
C LEU A 253 -4.70 -13.62 -3.11
N ILE A 254 -4.10 -14.79 -3.39
CA ILE A 254 -4.78 -15.87 -4.12
C ILE A 254 -6.08 -16.29 -3.43
N ARG A 255 -6.07 -16.44 -2.09
CA ARG A 255 -7.28 -16.74 -1.33
C ARG A 255 -8.34 -15.64 -1.45
N ALA A 256 -7.94 -14.37 -1.39
CA ALA A 256 -8.86 -13.25 -1.58
C ALA A 256 -9.47 -13.24 -3.00
N ILE A 257 -8.66 -13.54 -4.04
CA ILE A 257 -9.15 -13.68 -5.42
C ILE A 257 -10.19 -14.80 -5.53
N ILE A 258 -9.90 -15.98 -4.98
CA ILE A 258 -10.82 -17.13 -4.99
C ILE A 258 -12.15 -16.79 -4.30
N LYS A 259 -12.11 -15.96 -3.26
CA LYS A 259 -13.29 -15.49 -2.52
C LYS A 259 -13.99 -14.29 -3.16
N GLN A 260 -13.49 -13.76 -4.28
CA GLN A 260 -14.00 -12.54 -4.93
C GLN A 260 -13.94 -11.30 -4.02
N GLU A 261 -12.96 -11.25 -3.11
CA GLU A 261 -12.71 -10.11 -2.23
C GLU A 261 -11.85 -9.02 -2.90
N VAL A 262 -11.27 -9.32 -4.07
CA VAL A 262 -10.42 -8.40 -4.83
C VAL A 262 -11.27 -7.58 -5.81
N GLN A 263 -11.19 -6.25 -5.71
CA GLN A 263 -12.08 -5.32 -6.44
C GLN A 263 -11.31 -4.15 -7.04
N ASN A 264 -11.46 -3.94 -8.34
CA ASN A 264 -10.99 -2.72 -9.00
C ASN A 264 -12.01 -1.59 -8.76
N VAL A 265 -11.53 -0.43 -8.32
CA VAL A 265 -12.32 0.79 -8.21
C VAL A 265 -11.89 1.69 -9.35
N GLY A 266 -12.71 1.75 -10.40
CA GLY A 266 -12.50 2.68 -11.51
C GLY A 266 -12.38 4.12 -11.00
N LEU A 267 -11.49 4.88 -11.64
CA LEU A 267 -11.30 6.31 -11.40
C LEU A 267 -12.52 7.12 -11.87
#